data_AF-A0A533ZD37-F1
#
_entry.id   AF-A0A533ZD37-F1
#
_cell.length_a   1.000
_cell.length_b   1.000
_cell.length_c   1.000
_cell.angle_alpha   90.00
_cell.angle_beta   90.00
_cell.angle_gamma   90.00
#
_symmetry.space_group_name_H-M   'P 1'
#
loop_
_entity.id
_entity.type
_entity.pdbx_description
1 polymer ?
#
loop_
_entity_poly.entity_id
_entity_poly.type
_entity_poly.pdbx_seq_one_letter_code
_entity_poly.pdbx_strand_id
1 'polypeptide(L)'
;MGTMLTGDVAKEEPMTHEQTVADRIIEAVSRSPGCFIEDLTLACSDLPWKQVFIEVDRMSRNGRLLLERKGPGVYIINLPASV
;
A
#
# COMPACT_ATOMS: atom_id res chain seq x y z
N MET A 1 30.68 43.71 3.88
CA MET A 1 30.19 42.43 4.45
C MET A 1 28.74 42.63 4.86
N GLY A 2 27.84 41.78 4.35
CA GLY A 2 26.39 41.90 4.47
C GLY A 2 25.76 41.19 3.27
N THR A 3 25.73 39.86 3.33
CA THR A 3 25.31 38.95 2.26
C THR A 3 23.80 38.99 1.99
N MET A 4 23.48 38.78 0.72
CA MET A 4 22.17 38.46 0.13
C MET A 4 21.32 37.51 0.98
N LEU A 5 20.00 37.69 0.93
CA LEU A 5 19.06 36.57 0.93
C LEU A 5 17.98 36.78 -0.14
N THR A 6 17.98 35.83 -1.05
CA THR A 6 17.11 35.54 -2.19
C THR A 6 15.67 35.31 -1.73
N GLY A 7 14.72 35.93 -2.42
CA GLY A 7 13.30 35.64 -2.31
C GLY A 7 12.82 34.94 -3.58
N ASP A 8 13.23 33.68 -3.78
CA ASP A 8 12.61 32.82 -4.76
C ASP A 8 11.32 32.25 -4.16
N VAL A 9 10.19 32.69 -4.70
CA VAL A 9 8.86 32.13 -4.43
C VAL A 9 8.85 30.70 -4.97
N ALA A 10 8.96 29.73 -4.07
CA ALA A 10 8.77 28.32 -4.39
C ALA A 10 7.34 28.14 -4.93
N LYS A 11 7.25 27.74 -6.21
CA LYS A 11 6.01 27.30 -6.83
C LYS A 11 5.63 25.95 -6.23
N GLU A 12 4.53 25.92 -5.48
CA GLU A 12 3.89 24.66 -5.09
C GLU A 12 3.15 24.10 -6.31
N GLU A 13 3.85 23.27 -7.08
CA GLU A 13 3.23 22.38 -8.06
C GLU A 13 2.43 21.31 -7.28
N PRO A 14 1.19 20.97 -7.69
CA PRO A 14 0.39 20.00 -6.97
C PRO A 14 1.08 18.66 -7.01
N MET A 15 1.55 18.20 -5.85
CA MET A 15 2.01 16.83 -5.65
C MET A 15 0.81 15.90 -5.87
N THR A 16 0.59 15.48 -7.11
CA THR A 16 -0.12 14.24 -7.41
C THR A 16 0.63 13.14 -6.70
N HIS A 17 0.19 12.79 -5.48
CA HIS A 17 0.71 11.66 -4.75
C HIS A 17 0.31 10.43 -5.54
N GLU A 18 1.22 9.92 -6.38
CA GLU A 18 1.03 8.61 -6.99
C GLU A 18 0.86 7.61 -5.86
N GLN A 19 -0.37 7.10 -5.69
CA GLN A 19 -0.65 6.09 -4.68
C GLN A 19 0.27 4.89 -4.95
N THR A 20 1.08 4.53 -3.96
CA THR A 20 1.95 3.38 -4.08
C THR A 20 1.11 2.10 -4.13
N VAL A 21 1.68 1.01 -4.65
CA VAL A 21 1.03 -0.31 -4.62
C VAL A 21 0.62 -0.69 -3.20
N ALA A 22 1.44 -0.35 -2.20
CA ALA A 22 1.14 -0.59 -0.80
C ALA A 22 -0.10 0.17 -0.31
N ASP A 23 -0.25 1.43 -0.71
CA ASP A 23 -1.38 2.26 -0.28
C ASP A 23 -2.69 1.74 -0.87
N ARG A 24 -2.64 1.30 -2.14
CA ARG A 24 -3.79 0.69 -2.81
C ARG A 24 -4.18 -0.65 -2.19
N ILE A 25 -3.20 -1.47 -1.79
CA ILE A 25 -3.44 -2.71 -1.06
C ILE A 25 -4.08 -2.41 0.31
N ILE A 26 -3.55 -1.44 1.06
CA ILE A 26 -4.14 -1.03 2.35
C ILE A 26 -5.57 -0.55 2.16
N GLU A 27 -5.83 0.28 1.16
CA GLU A 27 -7.18 0.77 0.86
C GLU A 27 -8.13 -0.38 0.52
N ALA A 28 -7.69 -1.34 -0.30
CA ALA A 28 -8.49 -2.51 -0.64
C ALA A 28 -8.81 -3.38 0.58
N VAL A 29 -7.82 -3.70 1.42
CA VAL A 29 -8.02 -4.46 2.67
C VAL A 29 -8.88 -3.68 3.67
N SER A 30 -8.75 -2.34 3.72
CA SER A 30 -9.59 -1.50 4.59
C SER A 30 -11.06 -1.55 4.19
N ARG A 31 -11.34 -1.57 2.87
CA ARG A 31 -12.71 -1.68 2.35
C ARG A 31 -13.31 -3.07 2.54
N SER A 32 -12.48 -4.11 2.52
CA SER A 32 -12.89 -5.50 2.70
C SER A 32 -11.91 -6.29 3.57
N PRO A 33 -11.98 -6.16 4.92
CA PRO A 33 -11.14 -6.94 5.82
C PRO A 33 -11.38 -8.45 5.64
N GLY A 34 -10.31 -9.24 5.68
CA GLY A 34 -10.36 -10.68 5.48
C GLY A 34 -10.49 -11.11 4.01
N CYS A 35 -10.18 -10.21 3.08
CA CYS A 35 -10.16 -10.53 1.65
C CYS A 35 -9.04 -11.51 1.28
N PHE A 36 -9.19 -12.15 0.13
CA PHE A 36 -8.16 -13.01 -0.45
C PHE A 36 -7.21 -12.20 -1.34
N ILE A 37 -6.11 -12.83 -1.76
CA ILE A 37 -5.15 -12.19 -2.67
C ILE A 37 -5.76 -11.96 -4.06
N GLU A 38 -6.68 -12.81 -4.47
CA GLU A 38 -7.45 -12.67 -5.70
C GLU A 38 -8.25 -11.37 -5.71
N ASP A 39 -8.88 -11.01 -4.58
CA ASP A 39 -9.64 -9.77 -4.45
C ASP A 39 -8.73 -8.53 -4.58
N LEU A 40 -7.50 -8.60 -4.02
CA LEU A 40 -6.51 -7.54 -4.18
C LEU A 40 -6.05 -7.39 -5.63
N THR A 41 -5.95 -8.50 -6.37
CA THR A 41 -5.54 -8.46 -7.78
C THR A 41 -6.63 -7.88 -8.67
N LEU A 42 -7.90 -7.99 -8.28
CA LEU A 42 -9.02 -7.29 -8.92
C LEU A 42 -9.01 -5.79 -8.59
N ALA A 43 -8.74 -5.43 -7.33
CA ALA A 43 -8.63 -4.02 -6.93
C ALA A 43 -7.41 -3.31 -7.54
N CYS A 44 -6.36 -4.07 -7.85
CA CYS A 44 -5.12 -3.63 -8.49
C CYS A 44 -4.98 -4.22 -9.90
N SER A 45 -6.05 -4.19 -10.71
CA SER A 45 -6.12 -4.84 -12.02
C SER A 45 -5.13 -4.30 -13.07
N ASP A 46 -4.59 -3.11 -12.84
CA ASP A 46 -3.53 -2.47 -13.62
C ASP A 46 -2.13 -2.99 -13.29
N LEU A 47 -1.99 -3.79 -12.22
CA LEU A 47 -0.73 -4.40 -11.82
C LEU A 47 -0.72 -5.89 -12.15
N PRO A 48 0.44 -6.45 -12.54
CA PRO A 48 0.58 -7.89 -12.69
C PRO A 48 0.44 -8.57 -11.33
N TRP A 49 -0.26 -9.71 -11.31
CA TRP A 49 -0.49 -10.53 -10.10
C TRP A 49 0.79 -10.75 -9.27
N LYS A 50 1.92 -11.00 -9.95
CA LYS A 50 3.23 -11.21 -9.29
C LYS A 50 3.68 -10.01 -8.47
N GLN A 51 3.43 -8.78 -8.91
CA GLN A 51 3.79 -7.59 -8.14
C GLN A 51 2.90 -7.42 -6.92
N VAL A 52 1.60 -7.66 -7.05
CA VAL A 52 0.67 -7.66 -5.91
C VAL A 52 1.12 -8.71 -4.88
N PHE A 53 1.46 -9.92 -5.32
CA PHE A 53 1.96 -10.98 -4.44
C PHE A 53 3.25 -10.59 -3.70
N ILE A 54 4.25 -10.08 -4.43
CA ILE A 54 5.53 -9.63 -3.83
C ILE A 54 5.27 -8.55 -2.79
N GLU A 55 4.39 -7.60 -3.10
CA GLU A 55 4.13 -6.48 -2.21
C GLU A 55 3.34 -6.93 -0.96
N VAL A 56 2.35 -7.80 -1.10
CA VAL A 56 1.62 -8.39 0.04
C VAL A 56 2.56 -9.17 0.95
N ASP A 57 3.44 -10.02 0.39
CA ASP A 57 4.44 -10.76 1.17
C ASP A 57 5.42 -9.81 1.88
N ARG A 58 5.91 -8.77 1.20
CA ARG A 58 6.76 -7.74 1.80
C ARG A 58 6.06 -7.01 2.96
N MET A 59 4.80 -6.63 2.76
CA MET A 59 3.96 -5.95 3.76
C MET A 59 3.59 -6.86 4.93
N SER A 60 3.49 -8.16 4.71
CA SER A 60 3.29 -9.09 5.80
C SER A 60 4.53 -9.19 6.69
N ARG A 61 5.71 -9.34 6.08
CA ARG A 61 6.98 -9.46 6.83
C ARG A 61 7.34 -8.21 7.62
N ASN A 62 6.93 -7.03 7.15
CA ASN A 62 7.15 -5.77 7.87
C ASN A 62 5.99 -5.40 8.83
N GLY A 63 5.01 -6.29 9.01
CA GLY A 63 3.91 -6.12 9.95
C GLY A 63 2.82 -5.14 9.52
N ARG A 64 2.85 -4.64 8.28
CA ARG A 64 1.77 -3.77 7.73
C ARG A 64 0.52 -4.54 7.33
N LEU A 65 0.63 -5.85 7.10
CA LEU A 65 -0.49 -6.77 6.85
C LEU A 65 -0.38 -8.02 7.71
N LEU A 66 -1.53 -8.59 8.04
CA LEU A 66 -1.64 -9.88 8.71
C LEU A 66 -2.24 -10.90 7.74
N LEU A 67 -1.49 -11.96 7.42
CA LEU A 67 -2.04 -13.13 6.73
C LEU A 67 -2.48 -14.18 7.75
N GLU A 68 -3.77 -14.49 7.76
CA GLU A 68 -4.34 -15.55 8.59
C GLU A 68 -4.67 -16.77 7.73
N ARG A 69 -4.11 -17.93 8.07
CA ARG A 69 -4.36 -19.17 7.34
C ARG A 69 -5.72 -19.75 7.73
N LYS A 70 -6.64 -19.87 6.76
CA LYS A 70 -7.96 -20.52 6.95
C LYS A 70 -7.98 -21.99 6.53
N GLY A 71 -7.05 -22.40 5.67
CA GLY A 71 -6.93 -23.78 5.20
C GLY A 71 -5.65 -24.03 4.41
N PRO A 72 -5.44 -25.25 3.89
CA PRO A 72 -4.31 -25.55 3.02
C PRO A 72 -4.31 -24.62 1.79
N GLY A 73 -3.31 -23.75 1.68
CA GLY A 73 -3.20 -22.78 0.58
C GLY A 73 -4.17 -21.60 0.62
N VAL A 74 -5.02 -21.50 1.65
CA VAL A 74 -6.04 -20.45 1.77
C VAL A 74 -5.66 -19.50 2.91
N TYR A 75 -5.41 -18.25 2.54
CA TYR A 75 -5.05 -17.18 3.46
C TYR A 75 -5.98 -15.99 3.27
N ILE A 76 -6.44 -15.42 4.37
CA ILE A 76 -7.13 -14.13 4.35
C ILE A 76 -6.18 -13.03 4.81
N ILE A 77 -6.39 -11.83 4.31
CA ILE A 77 -5.54 -10.67 4.52
C ILE A 77 -6.30 -9.66 5.38
N ASN A 78 -5.67 -9.23 6.46
CA ASN A 78 -6.20 -8.23 7.38
C ASN A 78 -5.17 -7.12 7.61
N LEU A 79 -5.65 -5.96 8.04
CA LEU A 79 -4.78 -4.96 8.65
C LEU A 79 -4.43 -5.39 10.08
N PRO A 80 -3.23 -5.06 10.58
CA PRO A 80 -2.92 -5.22 12.00
C PRO A 80 -3.90 -4.38 12.83
N ALA A 81 -4.34 -4.91 13.97
CA ALA A 81 -5.09 -4.12 14.93
C ALA A 81 -4.18 -2.97 15.43
N SER A 82 -4.64 -1.72 15.37
CA SER A 82 -3.97 -0.64 16.08
C SER A 82 -4.07 -0.93 17.58
N VAL A 83 -2.92 -1.10 18.23
CA VAL A 83 -2.79 -1.14 19.69
C VAL A 83 -2.83 0.28 20.23
#